data_AF-A0A832RN32-F1
#
_entry.id   AF-A0A832RN32-F1
#
_cell.length_a   1.000
_cell.length_b   1.000
_cell.length_c   1.000
_cell.angle_alpha   90.00
_cell.angle_beta   90.00
_cell.angle_gamma   90.00
#
_symmetry.space_group_name_H-M   'P 1'
#
loop_
_entity.id
_entity.type
_entity.pdbx_description
1 polymer ?
#
loop_
_entity_poly.entity_id
_entity_poly.type
_entity_poly.pdbx_seq_one_letter_code
_entity_poly.pdbx_strand_id
1 'polypeptide(L)'
;MEFRCVDDCSQCCIEREYFPSKKFGKIGVLILPEEKRKIESCADEFGITVNIVPRIAVSENTASPKKIIAYQMMGKEANGNTCPFLDTASESRSPHGGFKCKIYEKRPLACMAYPLIETEPITLDQKCKFCTKCPTADSNLNSEIESLIQIKNKMEPEFSIIWRYATGVGEVKDVDIIKKGWFINE
;
A
#
# COMPACT_ATOMS: atom_id res chain seq x y z
N MET A 1 16.10 -5.47 -17.71
CA MET A 1 15.91 -4.06 -18.12
C MET A 1 16.77 -3.22 -17.19
N GLU A 2 17.66 -2.36 -17.69
CA GLU A 2 18.41 -1.44 -16.81
C GLU A 2 17.49 -0.30 -16.39
N PHE A 3 16.97 -0.36 -15.16
CA PHE A 3 16.10 0.68 -14.58
C PHE A 3 16.90 1.91 -14.10
N ARG A 4 17.93 2.33 -14.86
CA ARG A 4 18.86 3.42 -14.49
C ARG A 4 18.38 4.81 -14.90
N CYS A 5 17.15 4.96 -15.40
CA CYS A 5 16.62 6.25 -15.83
C CYS A 5 16.18 7.15 -14.67
N VAL A 6 16.11 6.64 -13.42
CA VAL A 6 15.83 7.43 -12.21
C VAL A 6 16.71 6.96 -11.07
N ASP A 7 17.47 7.90 -10.49
CA ASP A 7 18.22 7.67 -9.25
C ASP A 7 17.29 7.66 -8.03
N ASP A 8 17.60 6.81 -7.05
CA ASP A 8 16.91 6.72 -5.75
C ASP A 8 15.38 6.51 -5.85
N CYS A 9 14.92 5.64 -6.76
CA CYS A 9 13.50 5.32 -6.94
C CYS A 9 12.91 4.57 -5.73
N SER A 10 12.46 5.29 -4.71
CA SER A 10 11.83 4.73 -3.49
C SER A 10 10.71 5.61 -2.91
N GLN A 11 10.29 6.65 -3.62
CA GLN A 11 9.33 7.62 -3.10
C GLN A 11 8.01 6.98 -2.65
N CYS A 12 7.44 6.04 -3.43
CA CYS A 12 6.22 5.33 -3.05
C CYS A 12 6.36 4.43 -1.81
N CYS A 13 7.60 4.10 -1.42
CA CYS A 13 7.92 3.36 -0.21
C CYS A 13 8.23 4.27 0.98
N ILE A 14 8.40 5.58 0.77
CA ILE A 14 8.79 6.56 1.79
C ILE A 14 7.64 7.51 2.09
N GLU A 15 6.88 7.93 1.08
CA GLU A 15 5.81 8.92 1.24
C GLU A 15 4.45 8.23 1.20
N ARG A 16 3.60 8.56 2.18
CA ARG A 16 2.21 8.09 2.23
C ARG A 16 1.23 9.23 2.16
N GLU A 17 0.13 8.94 1.50
CA GLU A 17 -0.97 9.89 1.33
C GLU A 17 -2.00 9.75 2.44
N TYR A 18 -2.81 10.79 2.59
CA TYR A 18 -4.04 10.75 3.37
C TYR A 18 -5.20 10.35 2.48
N PHE A 19 -6.12 9.54 2.99
CA PHE A 19 -7.35 9.22 2.26
C PHE A 19 -8.51 8.86 3.20
N PRO A 20 -9.74 9.34 2.92
CA PRO A 20 -10.09 10.35 1.92
C PRO A 20 -9.67 11.78 2.33
N SER A 21 -9.28 11.98 3.59
CA SER A 21 -8.73 13.24 4.09
C SER A 21 -7.86 12.98 5.32
N LYS A 22 -7.18 14.03 5.82
CA LYS A 22 -6.36 13.94 7.04
C LYS A 22 -7.10 13.36 8.24
N LYS A 23 -8.41 13.61 8.34
CA LYS A 23 -9.28 13.09 9.40
C LYS A 23 -9.24 11.56 9.53
N PHE A 24 -8.94 10.84 8.45
CA PHE A 24 -8.95 9.38 8.43
C PHE A 24 -7.56 8.76 8.54
N GLY A 25 -6.52 9.61 8.63
CA GLY A 25 -5.14 9.19 8.68
C GLY A 25 -4.59 8.78 7.32
N LYS A 26 -3.31 8.41 7.32
CA LYS A 26 -2.60 7.97 6.13
C LYS A 26 -2.96 6.55 5.74
N ILE A 27 -2.82 6.27 4.46
CA ILE A 27 -3.03 4.93 3.89
C ILE A 27 -1.77 4.09 3.91
N GLY A 28 -1.91 2.84 4.33
CA GLY A 28 -0.86 1.83 4.23
C GLY A 28 -0.85 1.08 2.89
N VAL A 29 0.11 0.16 2.72
CA VAL A 29 0.12 -0.78 1.58
C VAL A 29 -1.06 -1.71 1.77
N LEU A 30 -1.89 -1.88 0.75
CA LEU A 30 -2.98 -2.87 0.76
C LEU A 30 -2.41 -4.28 0.94
N ILE A 31 -2.93 -5.01 1.94
CA ILE A 31 -2.59 -6.40 2.21
C ILE A 31 -3.90 -7.21 2.16
N LEU A 32 -3.96 -8.22 1.30
CA LEU A 32 -5.12 -9.12 1.27
C LEU A 32 -5.10 -10.06 2.49
N PRO A 33 -6.27 -10.57 2.94
CA PRO A 33 -6.35 -11.43 4.12
C PRO A 33 -5.39 -12.63 4.10
N GLU A 34 -5.19 -13.25 2.95
CA GLU A 34 -4.29 -14.39 2.75
C GLU A 34 -2.79 -14.01 2.70
N GLU A 35 -2.48 -12.74 2.43
CA GLU A 35 -1.11 -12.22 2.45
C GLU A 35 -0.67 -11.85 3.88
N LYS A 36 -1.63 -11.50 4.75
CA LYS A 36 -1.35 -10.98 6.09
C LYS A 36 -0.35 -11.83 6.87
N ARG A 37 -0.64 -13.13 7.03
CA ARG A 37 0.24 -14.05 7.78
C ARG A 37 1.62 -14.17 7.15
N LYS A 38 1.71 -14.15 5.81
CA LYS A 38 3.01 -14.23 5.10
C LYS A 38 3.86 -13.01 5.38
N ILE A 39 3.26 -11.82 5.41
CA ILE A 39 3.95 -10.57 5.71
C ILE A 39 4.39 -10.52 7.18
N GLU A 40 3.54 -10.97 8.11
CA GLU A 40 3.90 -11.09 9.53
C GLU A 40 5.10 -12.04 9.71
N SER A 41 5.08 -13.23 9.08
CA SER A 41 6.22 -14.16 9.15
C SER A 41 7.49 -13.59 8.52
N CYS A 42 7.40 -12.84 7.42
CA CYS A 42 8.56 -12.15 6.86
C CYS A 42 9.11 -11.09 7.82
N ALA A 43 8.22 -10.38 8.52
CA ALA A 43 8.64 -9.38 9.50
C ALA A 43 9.43 -10.03 10.65
N ASP A 44 8.93 -11.15 11.18
CA ASP A 44 9.60 -11.92 12.23
C ASP A 44 10.98 -12.45 11.76
N GLU A 45 11.07 -12.99 10.54
CA GLU A 45 12.32 -13.49 9.93
C GLU A 45 13.42 -12.41 9.90
N PHE A 46 13.05 -11.15 9.67
CA PHE A 46 13.97 -10.02 9.60
C PHE A 46 14.08 -9.20 10.89
N GLY A 47 13.40 -9.62 11.97
CA GLY A 47 13.34 -8.86 13.23
C GLY A 47 12.72 -7.47 13.07
N ILE A 48 11.76 -7.31 12.16
CA ILE A 48 11.07 -6.05 11.87
C ILE A 48 9.71 -6.04 12.58
N THR A 49 9.39 -4.94 13.26
CA THR A 49 8.03 -4.69 13.73
C THR A 49 7.16 -4.14 12.60
N VAL A 50 6.05 -4.81 12.31
CA VAL A 50 5.03 -4.33 11.35
C VAL A 50 3.74 -4.00 12.06
N ASN A 51 3.09 -2.91 11.64
CA ASN A 51 1.75 -2.54 12.09
C ASN A 51 0.76 -2.76 10.93
N ILE A 52 -0.06 -3.81 11.04
CA ILE A 52 -1.09 -4.14 10.05
C ILE A 52 -2.46 -3.90 10.68
N VAL A 53 -3.18 -2.92 10.14
CA VAL A 53 -4.52 -2.55 10.60
C VAL A 53 -5.55 -2.90 9.54
N PRO A 54 -6.84 -3.01 9.87
CA PRO A 54 -7.89 -3.18 8.86
C PRO A 54 -7.89 -2.00 7.88
N ARG A 55 -8.40 -2.23 6.66
CA ARG A 55 -8.57 -1.19 5.63
C ARG A 55 -10.00 -1.13 5.13
N ILE A 56 -10.53 -2.26 4.69
CA ILE A 56 -11.89 -2.37 4.14
C ILE A 56 -12.58 -3.61 4.73
N ALA A 57 -13.82 -3.41 5.13
CA ALA A 57 -14.72 -4.48 5.53
C ALA A 57 -16.10 -4.30 4.88
N VAL A 58 -16.89 -5.35 4.88
CA VAL A 58 -18.23 -5.39 4.30
C VAL A 58 -19.26 -5.93 5.29
N SER A 59 -20.51 -5.53 5.16
CA SER A 59 -21.63 -6.06 5.96
C SER A 59 -22.98 -5.92 5.24
N GLU A 60 -23.99 -6.62 5.76
CA GLU A 60 -25.38 -6.54 5.28
C GLU A 60 -26.12 -5.30 5.78
N ASN A 61 -25.68 -4.72 6.90
CA ASN A 61 -26.31 -3.57 7.54
C ASN A 61 -25.27 -2.63 8.18
N THR A 62 -25.70 -1.46 8.63
CA THR A 62 -24.84 -0.40 9.15
C THR A 62 -24.51 -0.53 10.65
N ALA A 63 -24.85 -1.64 11.31
CA ALA A 63 -24.58 -1.79 12.74
C ALA A 63 -23.08 -2.04 13.02
N SER A 64 -22.44 -2.90 12.23
CA SER A 64 -21.01 -3.22 12.36
C SER A 64 -20.47 -3.93 11.13
N PRO A 65 -19.15 -3.84 10.83
CA PRO A 65 -18.53 -4.62 9.77
C PRO A 65 -18.61 -6.13 10.07
N LYS A 66 -18.91 -6.95 9.06
CA LYS A 66 -19.06 -8.41 9.17
C LYS A 66 -17.78 -9.16 8.77
N LYS A 67 -17.16 -8.76 7.66
CA LYS A 67 -15.99 -9.43 7.08
C LYS A 67 -14.96 -8.41 6.61
N ILE A 68 -13.72 -8.55 7.06
CA ILE A 68 -12.59 -7.75 6.55
C ILE A 68 -12.12 -8.38 5.24
N ILE A 69 -12.13 -7.59 4.16
CA ILE A 69 -11.67 -8.02 2.84
C ILE A 69 -10.32 -7.40 2.46
N ALA A 70 -9.85 -6.43 3.25
CA ALA A 70 -8.53 -5.86 3.08
C ALA A 70 -7.95 -5.34 4.40
N TYR A 71 -6.65 -5.52 4.56
CA TYR A 71 -5.81 -4.89 5.57
C TYR A 71 -4.91 -3.84 4.92
N GLN A 72 -4.20 -3.09 5.75
CA GLN A 72 -3.16 -2.19 5.31
C GLN A 72 -1.95 -2.23 6.25
N MET A 73 -0.76 -2.32 5.66
CA MET A 73 0.52 -2.25 6.37
C MET A 73 0.99 -0.80 6.43
N MET A 74 1.14 -0.30 7.66
CA MET A 74 1.58 1.07 7.94
C MET A 74 3.11 1.21 7.88
N GLY A 75 3.60 2.44 7.76
CA GLY A 75 5.02 2.74 7.88
C GLY A 75 5.59 2.50 9.28
N LYS A 76 6.92 2.44 9.37
CA LYS A 76 7.66 2.13 10.61
C LYS A 76 7.68 3.29 11.60
N GLU A 77 7.62 4.53 11.13
CA GLU A 77 7.55 5.72 11.99
C GLU A 77 6.11 6.06 12.38
N ALA A 78 5.95 6.88 13.44
CA ALA A 78 4.64 7.31 13.92
C ALA A 78 3.80 8.06 12.88
N ASN A 79 4.45 8.75 11.93
CA ASN A 79 3.76 9.43 10.83
C ASN A 79 3.32 8.48 9.71
N GLY A 80 3.65 7.18 9.79
CA GLY A 80 3.21 6.13 8.89
C GLY A 80 3.89 6.09 7.53
N ASN A 81 4.97 6.85 7.32
CA ASN A 81 5.57 7.07 6.00
C ASN A 81 6.37 5.87 5.47
N THR A 82 7.52 5.59 6.07
CA THR A 82 8.50 4.69 5.47
C THR A 82 8.08 3.23 5.63
N CYS A 83 8.09 2.47 4.54
CA CYS A 83 7.83 1.04 4.56
C CYS A 83 8.78 0.33 5.55
N PRO A 84 8.26 -0.55 6.45
CA PRO A 84 9.10 -1.26 7.42
C PRO A 84 10.18 -2.14 6.80
N PHE A 85 9.96 -2.62 5.57
CA PHE A 85 10.90 -3.47 4.84
C PHE A 85 11.90 -2.70 3.97
N LEU A 86 11.80 -1.37 3.91
CA LEU A 86 12.74 -0.55 3.16
C LEU A 86 14.03 -0.37 3.97
N ASP A 87 15.13 -0.88 3.43
CA ASP A 87 16.45 -0.74 4.01
C ASP A 87 17.05 0.62 3.61
N THR A 88 16.87 1.59 4.50
CA THR A 88 17.41 2.95 4.36
C THR A 88 18.78 3.12 5.02
N ALA A 89 19.32 2.07 5.64
CA ALA A 89 20.56 2.14 6.41
C ALA A 89 21.76 1.57 5.64
N SER A 90 21.54 0.57 4.78
CA SER A 90 22.61 0.03 3.93
C SER A 90 22.77 0.77 2.62
N GLU A 91 23.95 0.65 2.01
CA GLU A 91 24.22 1.16 0.65
C GLU A 91 23.63 0.27 -0.45
N SER A 92 22.93 -0.82 -0.08
CA SER A 92 22.36 -1.76 -1.05
C SER A 92 21.19 -1.14 -1.82
N ARG A 93 21.18 -1.35 -3.14
CA ARG A 93 20.14 -0.83 -4.03
C ARG A 93 19.21 -1.92 -4.56
N SER A 94 17.97 -1.53 -4.84
CA SER A 94 17.01 -2.36 -5.57
C SER A 94 17.38 -2.42 -7.05
N PRO A 95 16.77 -3.34 -7.83
CA PRO A 95 16.92 -3.37 -9.29
C PRO A 95 16.54 -2.03 -9.97
N HIS A 96 15.76 -1.20 -9.28
CA HIS A 96 15.25 0.10 -9.73
C HIS A 96 16.08 1.29 -9.25
N GLY A 97 17.29 1.06 -8.74
CA GLY A 97 18.20 2.12 -8.27
C GLY A 97 17.82 2.76 -6.93
N GLY A 98 16.66 2.41 -6.36
CA GLY A 98 16.21 2.85 -5.04
C GLY A 98 16.84 2.08 -3.88
N PHE A 99 16.40 2.38 -2.66
CA PHE A 99 16.72 1.58 -1.47
C PHE A 99 16.23 0.13 -1.63
N LYS A 100 16.98 -0.82 -1.05
CA LYS A 100 16.64 -2.24 -1.10
C LYS A 100 15.36 -2.52 -0.30
N CYS A 101 14.44 -3.26 -0.91
CA CYS A 101 13.30 -3.87 -0.21
C CYS A 101 13.70 -5.27 0.28
N LYS A 102 13.64 -5.52 1.59
CA LYS A 102 14.03 -6.82 2.18
C LYS A 102 13.13 -7.99 1.75
N ILE A 103 11.89 -7.69 1.36
CA ILE A 103 10.91 -8.68 0.91
C ILE A 103 10.59 -8.52 -0.58
N TYR A 104 11.51 -8.03 -1.41
CA TYR A 104 11.21 -7.70 -2.80
C TYR A 104 10.49 -8.83 -3.55
N GLU A 105 10.97 -10.08 -3.46
CA GLU A 105 10.33 -11.25 -4.10
C GLU A 105 9.07 -11.74 -3.39
N LYS A 106 8.88 -11.36 -2.12
CA LYS A 106 7.71 -11.72 -1.30
C LYS A 106 6.76 -10.52 -1.08
N ARG A 107 6.88 -9.48 -1.90
CA ARG A 107 6.14 -8.21 -1.73
C ARG A 107 4.64 -8.44 -1.93
N PRO A 108 3.75 -7.66 -1.28
CA PRO A 108 2.32 -7.78 -1.49
C PRO A 108 1.92 -7.53 -2.95
N LEU A 109 0.80 -8.09 -3.38
CA LEU A 109 0.22 -7.86 -4.72
C LEU A 109 0.07 -6.38 -5.02
N ALA A 110 -0.29 -5.55 -4.04
CA ALA A 110 -0.39 -4.10 -4.23
C ALA A 110 0.95 -3.44 -4.61
N CYS A 111 2.06 -3.96 -4.10
CA CYS A 111 3.40 -3.51 -4.50
C CYS A 111 3.82 -4.10 -5.85
N MET A 112 3.28 -5.26 -6.25
CA MET A 112 3.52 -5.85 -7.57
C MET A 112 2.70 -5.18 -8.68
N ALA A 113 1.50 -4.68 -8.36
CA ALA A 113 0.63 -3.97 -9.28
C ALA A 113 1.07 -2.51 -9.51
N TYR A 114 1.83 -1.92 -8.59
CA TYR A 114 2.36 -0.57 -8.75
C TYR A 114 3.32 -0.53 -9.95
N PRO A 115 3.20 0.43 -10.88
CA PRO A 115 2.54 1.74 -10.73
C PRO A 115 1.13 1.87 -11.33
N LEU A 116 0.41 0.78 -11.58
CA LEU A 116 -0.94 0.85 -12.14
C LEU A 116 -1.97 1.39 -11.14
N ILE A 117 -2.86 2.24 -11.63
CA ILE A 117 -4.06 2.72 -10.92
C ILE A 117 -5.29 2.14 -11.60
N GLU A 118 -6.22 1.61 -10.79
CA GLU A 118 -7.52 1.17 -11.24
C GLU A 118 -8.41 2.37 -11.62
N THR A 119 -8.36 2.72 -12.91
CA THR A 119 -9.25 3.66 -13.59
C THR A 119 -9.82 3.00 -14.84
N GLU A 120 -10.81 3.63 -15.50
CA GLU A 120 -11.29 3.19 -16.82
C GLU A 120 -10.90 4.24 -17.88
N PRO A 121 -9.87 4.00 -18.72
CA PRO A 121 -8.97 2.83 -18.76
C PRO A 121 -7.92 2.84 -17.62
N ILE A 122 -7.24 1.71 -17.38
CA ILE A 122 -6.13 1.61 -16.40
C ILE A 122 -5.04 2.61 -16.78
N THR A 123 -4.53 3.35 -15.79
CA THR A 123 -3.50 4.38 -16.00
C THR A 123 -2.29 4.16 -15.09
N LEU A 124 -1.17 4.83 -15.42
CA LEU A 124 0.01 4.89 -14.56
C LEU A 124 -0.14 6.00 -13.51
N ASP A 125 0.32 5.72 -12.30
CA ASP A 125 0.40 6.71 -11.23
C ASP A 125 1.34 7.86 -11.63
N GLN A 126 0.75 9.06 -11.79
CA GLN A 126 1.47 10.27 -12.15
C GLN A 126 2.43 10.75 -11.05
N LYS A 127 2.35 10.20 -9.84
CA LYS A 127 3.31 10.44 -8.74
C LYS A 127 4.52 9.53 -8.83
N CYS A 128 4.47 8.48 -9.66
CA CYS A 128 5.60 7.60 -9.86
C CYS A 128 6.69 8.30 -10.68
N LYS A 129 7.79 8.67 -10.02
CA LYS A 129 8.96 9.28 -10.69
C LYS A 129 9.43 8.49 -11.90
N PHE A 130 9.45 7.15 -11.81
CA PHE A 130 9.81 6.29 -12.94
C PHE A 130 8.85 6.47 -14.13
N CYS A 131 7.54 6.43 -13.89
CA CYS A 131 6.54 6.63 -14.96
C CYS A 131 6.63 8.00 -15.61
N THR A 132 6.97 9.04 -14.84
CA THR A 132 7.07 10.41 -15.38
C THR A 132 8.36 10.69 -16.14
N LYS A 133 9.44 9.95 -15.87
CA LYS A 133 10.78 10.26 -16.41
C LYS A 133 11.30 9.25 -17.42
N CYS A 134 10.82 8.02 -17.39
CA CYS A 134 11.32 6.94 -18.22
C CYS A 134 10.37 6.69 -19.40
N PRO A 135 10.82 6.90 -20.66
CA PRO A 135 9.97 6.70 -21.85
C PRO A 135 9.45 5.27 -22.02
N THR A 136 10.08 4.31 -21.36
CA THR A 136 9.77 2.88 -21.46
C THR A 136 8.90 2.39 -20.29
N ALA A 137 8.38 3.29 -19.45
CA ALA A 137 7.68 2.90 -18.24
C ALA A 137 6.34 2.17 -18.48
N ASP A 138 5.79 2.30 -19.68
CA ASP A 138 4.60 1.60 -20.15
C ASP A 138 4.92 0.36 -21.00
N SER A 139 6.20 0.13 -21.32
CA SER A 139 6.61 -1.00 -22.15
C SER A 139 6.69 -2.27 -21.31
N ASN A 140 5.62 -3.08 -21.39
CA ASN A 140 5.43 -4.40 -20.74
C ASN A 140 5.00 -4.35 -19.25
N LEU A 141 3.70 -4.11 -19.03
CA LEU A 141 3.05 -4.06 -17.71
C LEU A 141 2.25 -5.34 -17.38
N ASN A 142 2.53 -6.47 -18.04
CA ASN A 142 1.68 -7.67 -17.95
C ASN A 142 1.61 -8.22 -16.51
N SER A 143 2.73 -8.24 -15.79
CA SER A 143 2.79 -8.69 -14.39
C SER A 143 2.01 -7.77 -13.44
N GLU A 144 2.10 -6.47 -13.67
CA GLU A 144 1.43 -5.44 -12.90
C GLU A 144 -0.08 -5.53 -13.12
N ILE A 145 -0.51 -5.72 -14.38
CA ILE A 145 -1.92 -5.90 -14.77
C ILE A 145 -2.47 -7.17 -14.13
N GLU A 146 -1.75 -8.29 -14.18
CA GLU A 146 -2.17 -9.54 -13.56
C GLU A 146 -2.35 -9.36 -12.04
N SER A 147 -1.41 -8.69 -11.38
CA SER A 147 -1.47 -8.40 -9.94
C SER A 147 -2.68 -7.52 -9.60
N LEU A 148 -2.97 -6.51 -10.43
CA LEU A 148 -4.13 -5.63 -10.25
C LEU A 148 -5.45 -6.39 -10.40
N ILE A 149 -5.56 -7.26 -11.41
CA ILE A 149 -6.75 -8.11 -11.62
C ILE A 149 -6.95 -9.06 -10.43
N GLN A 150 -5.88 -9.66 -9.90
CA GLN A 150 -5.99 -10.51 -8.72
C GLN A 150 -6.50 -9.76 -7.49
N ILE A 151 -6.05 -8.52 -7.28
CA ILE A 151 -6.56 -7.65 -6.20
C ILE A 151 -8.06 -7.40 -6.42
N LYS A 152 -8.46 -6.98 -7.62
CA LYS A 152 -9.84 -6.66 -7.97
C LYS A 152 -10.79 -7.82 -7.69
N ASN A 153 -10.45 -9.01 -8.19
CA ASN A 153 -11.27 -10.21 -8.03
C ASN A 153 -11.46 -10.61 -6.56
N LYS A 154 -10.49 -10.31 -5.69
CA LYS A 154 -10.54 -10.65 -4.27
C LYS A 154 -11.19 -9.57 -3.41
N MET A 155 -11.31 -8.35 -3.93
CA MET A 155 -11.92 -7.21 -3.27
C MET A 155 -13.37 -6.97 -3.70
N GLU A 156 -13.92 -7.79 -4.59
CA GLU A 156 -15.32 -7.71 -4.99
C GLU A 156 -16.23 -7.95 -3.78
N PRO A 157 -17.08 -6.97 -3.41
CA PRO A 157 -17.81 -7.04 -2.16
C PRO A 157 -19.03 -7.96 -2.27
N GLU A 158 -19.10 -8.98 -1.41
CA GLU A 158 -20.28 -9.85 -1.28
C GLU A 158 -21.51 -9.11 -0.71
N PHE A 159 -21.30 -7.98 -0.03
CA PHE A 159 -22.37 -7.18 0.59
C PHE A 159 -22.31 -5.71 0.17
N SER A 160 -23.45 -5.03 0.20
CA SER A 160 -23.58 -3.65 -0.29
C SER A 160 -22.94 -2.58 0.61
N ILE A 161 -22.84 -2.81 1.92
CA ILE A 161 -22.27 -1.82 2.84
C ILE A 161 -20.76 -1.98 2.93
N ILE A 162 -20.03 -0.97 2.48
CA ILE A 162 -18.56 -0.91 2.54
C ILE A 162 -18.13 -0.02 3.71
N TRP A 163 -17.35 -0.62 4.61
CA TRP A 163 -16.69 0.05 5.72
C TRP A 163 -15.24 0.32 5.38
N ARG A 164 -14.76 1.49 5.77
CA ARG A 164 -13.36 1.88 5.72
C ARG A 164 -12.83 2.07 7.14
N TYR A 165 -11.53 1.90 7.31
CA TYR A 165 -10.88 2.02 8.61
C TYR A 165 -10.01 3.29 8.68
N ALA A 166 -10.33 4.18 9.61
CA ALA A 166 -9.49 5.32 9.95
C ALA A 166 -8.29 4.82 10.76
N THR A 167 -7.07 5.12 10.31
CA THR A 167 -5.86 4.44 10.78
C THR A 167 -5.36 4.97 12.13
N GLY A 168 -5.70 6.20 12.48
CA GLY A 168 -5.08 6.87 13.62
C GLY A 168 -3.63 7.31 13.35
N VAL A 169 -3.16 7.25 12.11
CA VAL A 169 -1.75 7.49 11.74
C VAL A 169 -1.63 8.74 10.88
N GLY A 170 -0.69 9.63 11.21
CA GLY A 170 -0.41 10.83 10.42
C GLY A 170 0.64 11.73 11.05
N GLU A 171 0.87 12.88 10.44
CA GLU A 171 1.84 13.86 10.92
C GLU A 171 1.45 14.39 12.31
N VAL A 172 2.46 14.76 13.11
CA VAL A 172 2.27 15.28 14.48
C VAL A 172 1.30 16.47 14.52
N LYS A 173 1.37 17.34 13.51
CA LYS A 173 0.48 18.52 13.38
C LYS A 173 -0.99 18.18 13.09
N ASP A 174 -1.28 16.95 12.66
CA ASP A 174 -2.61 16.50 12.26
C ASP A 174 -3.27 15.63 13.36
N VAL A 175 -2.58 15.37 14.49
CA VAL A 175 -3.04 14.45 15.55
C VAL A 175 -4.43 14.80 16.08
N ASP A 176 -4.73 16.09 16.28
CA ASP A 176 -6.00 16.54 16.85
C ASP A 176 -7.22 16.27 15.96
N ILE A 177 -7.02 16.09 14.66
CA ILE A 177 -8.10 15.88 13.69
C ILE A 177 -8.22 14.42 13.24
N ILE A 178 -7.21 13.59 13.50
CA ILE A 178 -7.15 12.19 13.06
C ILE A 178 -8.06 11.32 13.95
N LYS A 179 -8.91 10.53 13.30
CA LYS A 179 -9.76 9.52 13.92
C LYS A 179 -9.15 8.13 13.79
N LYS A 180 -9.63 7.20 14.63
CA LYS A 180 -9.34 5.78 14.55
C LYS A 180 -10.62 4.96 14.63
N GLY A 181 -10.74 3.94 13.79
CA GLY A 181 -11.88 3.02 13.80
C GLY A 181 -12.67 2.98 12.50
N TRP A 182 -13.72 2.16 12.49
CA TRP A 182 -14.57 1.94 11.32
C TRP A 182 -15.47 3.13 11.03
N PHE A 183 -15.64 3.41 9.74
CA PHE A 183 -16.61 4.38 9.23
C PHE A 183 -17.20 3.88 7.91
N ILE A 184 -18.43 4.28 7.63
CA ILE A 184 -19.03 4.11 6.31
C ILE A 184 -18.73 5.40 5.54
N ASN A 185 -18.24 5.26 4.31
CA ASN A 185 -18.11 6.42 3.43
C ASN A 185 -19.53 6.76 2.95
N GLU A 186 -20.01 7.97 3.25
CA GLU A 186 -21.21 8.54 2.60
C GLU A 186 -20.97 8.73 1.10
#